data_AF-A0A961ZFM4-F1
#
_entry.id   AF-A0A961ZFM4-F1
#
_cell.length_a   1.000
_cell.length_b   1.000
_cell.length_c   1.000
_cell.angle_alpha   90.00
_cell.angle_beta   90.00
_cell.angle_gamma   90.00
#
_symmetry.space_group_name_H-M   'P 1'
#
loop_
_entity.id
_entity.type
_entity.pdbx_description
1 polymer ?
#
loop_
_entity_poly.entity_id
_entity_poly.type
_entity_poly.pdbx_seq_one_letter_code
_entity_poly.pdbx_strand_id
1 'polypeptide(L)'
;MSARLPRAWTLAAAFGLLVCGIGLGLGAALRPAVAQGLDESAAGTYITPFPGSERYRMAVIGDGLAEGIHEAFTESLGSDPRVDLERRHWWLSGLARPDFAEEMRDLGRTVAGGKLNIAVVVTGTLDRWSYRAPNGRRLSVGSPEWREVYGGRIDELIKVLKGAGAAVYWVGLPIMRRGDANEAGQAINEIIRERAYINGIRFVDVYQGFAGEDGNYNPYGPDVAGKIRLLRERDGIHMTPEGYAKLAHFVEREVKRDLAQAKNERAVPLAGNEAEQALVNPGGAQAAGGTGGGWTSTTNGTAGESDGSGDQKAEIGRVNLKTIGADGRDEVIAIDIVRPAIPAAVILAVTKRESADRASQMGDQILEQIPGGLTVMSSITPSGAAGTAGGTARRKVSPAQTPYFRVLVKGERIAQREGRADDASWPRPPPEAALPPRAAPASRSSDEVGVPLPVPKPFRR
;
A
#
# COMPACT_ATOMS: atom_id res chain seq x y z
N MET A 1 -11.44 38.77 90.80
CA MET A 1 -11.90 37.50 91.40
C MET A 1 -12.62 36.69 90.33
N SER A 2 -12.31 35.39 90.26
CA SER A 2 -12.98 34.27 89.54
C SER A 2 -13.24 34.41 88.03
N ALA A 3 -12.57 33.67 87.14
CA ALA A 3 -12.73 32.22 86.86
C ALA A 3 -14.13 31.89 86.30
N ARG A 4 -14.38 31.13 85.23
CA ARG A 4 -13.61 30.21 84.37
C ARG A 4 -14.46 29.96 83.09
N LEU A 5 -13.76 29.76 81.96
CA LEU A 5 -14.17 29.11 80.70
C LEU A 5 -14.70 27.66 80.95
N PRO A 6 -15.36 26.93 79.99
CA PRO A 6 -14.83 26.78 78.63
C PRO A 6 -15.75 26.31 77.46
N ARG A 7 -15.10 26.14 76.30
CA ARG A 7 -15.42 25.26 75.14
C ARG A 7 -16.43 25.75 74.10
N ALA A 8 -15.88 26.19 72.97
CA ALA A 8 -16.41 25.84 71.65
C ALA A 8 -15.24 25.66 70.68
N TRP A 9 -14.89 24.40 70.44
CA TRP A 9 -14.15 23.97 69.26
C TRP A 9 -15.05 24.10 68.03
N THR A 10 -14.41 24.10 66.86
CA THR A 10 -14.96 24.16 65.50
C THR A 10 -15.51 25.52 65.07
N LEU A 11 -14.62 26.34 64.49
CA LEU A 11 -14.83 27.20 63.30
C LEU A 11 -13.68 28.24 63.22
N ALA A 12 -12.46 27.77 63.01
CA ALA A 12 -11.31 28.64 62.71
C ALA A 12 -10.21 27.86 61.98
N ALA A 13 -10.52 27.39 60.78
CA ALA A 13 -9.54 26.96 59.78
C ALA A 13 -10.00 27.42 58.38
N ALA A 14 -10.52 28.64 58.33
CA ALA A 14 -10.93 29.33 57.10
C ALA A 14 -10.41 30.75 57.19
N PHE A 15 -9.10 30.93 56.99
CA PHE A 15 -8.44 32.15 56.50
C PHE A 15 -6.92 31.90 56.56
N GLY A 16 -6.41 31.21 55.53
CA GLY A 16 -4.98 30.84 55.48
C GLY A 16 -4.64 29.83 54.40
N LEU A 17 -5.32 29.87 53.25
CA LEU A 17 -4.92 29.16 52.03
C LEU A 17 -5.64 29.74 50.80
N LEU A 18 -5.75 31.06 50.77
CA LEU A 18 -6.25 31.85 49.64
C LEU A 18 -5.13 32.83 49.32
N VAL A 19 -4.21 32.42 48.44
CA VAL A 19 -3.24 33.24 47.65
C VAL A 19 -2.22 32.37 46.85
N CYS A 20 -2.23 31.02 46.91
CA CYS A 20 -1.31 30.19 46.10
C CYS A 20 -1.97 29.18 45.13
N GLY A 21 -3.13 29.53 44.54
CA GLY A 21 -3.86 28.63 43.64
C GLY A 21 -4.52 29.29 42.43
N ILE A 22 -4.00 30.42 41.95
CA ILE A 22 -4.50 31.11 40.72
C ILE A 22 -3.37 31.23 39.69
N GLY A 23 -2.66 30.14 39.44
CA GLY A 23 -1.53 30.15 38.52
C GLY A 23 -1.15 28.75 38.07
N LEU A 24 -2.06 28.04 37.40
CA LEU A 24 -1.78 26.85 36.57
C LEU A 24 -3.10 26.41 35.92
N GLY A 25 -3.53 27.14 34.89
CA GLY A 25 -4.79 26.86 34.23
C GLY A 25 -5.12 27.80 33.08
N LEU A 26 -4.14 28.13 32.22
CA LEU A 26 -4.38 28.68 30.88
C LEU A 26 -3.03 28.73 30.14
N GLY A 27 -2.78 27.74 29.27
CA GLY A 27 -1.49 27.64 28.58
C GLY A 27 -1.32 26.35 27.79
N ALA A 28 -2.35 25.92 27.07
CA ALA A 28 -2.23 24.84 26.11
C ALA A 28 -3.16 25.12 24.91
N ALA A 29 -2.64 24.84 23.73
CA ALA A 29 -3.27 24.90 22.41
C ALA A 29 -3.41 26.29 21.78
N LEU A 30 -2.34 26.71 21.10
CA LEU A 30 -2.36 27.41 19.80
C LEU A 30 -0.97 27.23 19.17
N ARG A 31 -0.75 26.07 18.53
CA ARG A 31 0.35 25.92 17.56
C ARG A 31 -0.24 26.22 16.18
N PRO A 32 0.33 27.16 15.40
CA PRO A 32 -0.14 27.40 14.05
C PRO A 32 0.09 26.14 13.22
N ALA A 33 -0.96 25.69 12.54
CA ALA A 33 -0.89 24.62 11.56
C ALA A 33 -0.01 25.08 10.40
N VAL A 34 1.26 24.68 10.43
CA VAL A 34 2.10 24.69 9.23
C VAL A 34 1.49 23.63 8.32
N ALA A 35 0.89 24.08 7.22
CA ALA A 35 0.48 23.24 6.11
C ALA A 35 1.70 22.45 5.64
N GLN A 36 1.77 21.18 6.04
CA GLN A 36 2.69 20.24 5.42
C GLN A 36 2.10 19.92 4.05
N GLY A 37 2.60 20.64 3.03
CA GLY A 37 2.70 20.07 1.71
C GLY A 37 3.51 18.79 1.86
N LEU A 38 2.81 17.65 1.86
CA LEU A 38 3.45 16.36 1.81
C LEU A 38 4.13 16.28 0.44
N ASP A 39 5.44 16.37 0.49
CA ASP A 39 6.36 15.92 -0.53
C ASP A 39 5.91 14.52 -1.00
N GLU A 40 5.26 14.46 -2.15
CA GLU A 40 4.71 13.25 -2.79
C GLU A 40 5.85 12.34 -3.36
N SER A 41 7.09 12.58 -2.93
CA SER A 41 8.29 11.81 -3.26
C SER A 41 8.68 10.79 -2.19
N ALA A 42 7.96 10.74 -1.05
CA ALA A 42 8.16 9.77 0.02
C ALA A 42 7.10 8.64 0.02
N ALA A 43 6.62 8.22 -1.15
CA ALA A 43 5.77 7.03 -1.26
C ALA A 43 6.64 5.78 -1.09
N GLY A 44 6.87 5.36 0.15
CA GLY A 44 7.53 4.08 0.45
C GLY A 44 6.78 2.89 -0.15
N THR A 45 7.47 1.76 -0.29
CA THR A 45 6.89 0.51 -0.79
C THR A 45 5.62 0.07 -0.04
N TYR A 46 4.73 -0.59 -0.77
CA TYR A 46 3.44 -1.05 -0.24
C TYR A 46 3.60 -2.11 0.87
N ILE A 47 4.58 -3.01 0.72
CA ILE A 47 5.00 -3.95 1.75
C ILE A 47 6.21 -3.32 2.46
N THR A 48 6.31 -3.46 3.77
CA THR A 48 7.50 -3.03 4.53
C THR A 48 8.80 -3.60 3.92
N PRO A 49 9.84 -2.79 3.62
CA PRO A 49 11.16 -3.30 3.22
C PRO A 49 11.85 -4.14 4.28
N PHE A 50 11.44 -3.98 5.55
CA PHE A 50 12.07 -4.58 6.71
C PHE A 50 11.03 -5.38 7.51
N PRO A 51 10.74 -6.64 7.14
CA PRO A 51 9.74 -7.47 7.82
C PRO A 51 10.10 -7.87 9.26
N GLY A 52 11.35 -7.64 9.69
CA GLY A 52 11.87 -8.01 11.00
C GLY A 52 12.35 -9.47 11.09
N SER A 53 12.13 -10.25 10.04
CA SER A 53 12.62 -11.60 9.79
C SER A 53 13.29 -11.66 8.40
N GLU A 54 13.96 -12.77 8.07
CA GLU A 54 14.49 -12.97 6.72
C GLU A 54 13.38 -13.14 5.67
N ARG A 55 12.23 -13.71 6.10
CA ARG A 55 11.06 -13.98 5.26
C ARG A 55 9.86 -13.13 5.68
N TYR A 56 9.04 -12.77 4.71
CA TYR A 56 7.76 -12.10 4.91
C TYR A 56 6.72 -13.10 5.39
N ARG A 57 6.20 -12.92 6.60
CA ARG A 57 5.12 -13.74 7.13
C ARG A 57 3.81 -13.39 6.43
N MET A 58 3.17 -14.39 5.83
CA MET A 58 1.97 -14.24 5.02
C MET A 58 0.84 -15.12 5.55
N ALA A 59 -0.35 -14.55 5.71
CA ALA A 59 -1.56 -15.31 6.04
C ALA A 59 -2.63 -15.11 4.96
N VAL A 60 -3.40 -16.18 4.72
CA VAL A 60 -4.61 -16.14 3.90
C VAL A 60 -5.81 -16.16 4.83
N ILE A 61 -6.79 -15.30 4.59
CA ILE A 61 -7.91 -15.04 5.51
C ILE A 61 -9.22 -15.04 4.72
N GLY A 62 -10.22 -15.78 5.20
CA GLY A 62 -11.56 -15.74 4.61
C GLY A 62 -12.31 -17.07 4.64
N ASP A 63 -13.14 -17.28 3.62
CA ASP A 63 -14.06 -18.43 3.53
C ASP A 63 -13.50 -19.58 2.66
N GLY A 64 -14.34 -20.45 2.12
CA GLY A 64 -13.91 -21.58 1.28
C GLY A 64 -13.15 -21.18 0.00
N LEU A 65 -13.24 -19.93 -0.46
CA LEU A 65 -12.33 -19.45 -1.51
C LEU A 65 -10.92 -19.21 -0.98
N ALA A 66 -10.80 -18.75 0.27
CA ALA A 66 -9.52 -18.49 0.94
C ALA A 66 -8.77 -19.79 1.20
N GLU A 67 -9.51 -20.85 1.57
CA GLU A 67 -8.97 -22.20 1.71
C GLU A 67 -8.30 -22.67 0.41
N GLY A 68 -8.99 -22.60 -0.73
CA GLY A 68 -8.40 -23.05 -2.00
C GLY A 68 -7.25 -22.16 -2.50
N ILE A 69 -7.28 -20.83 -2.24
CA ILE A 69 -6.11 -19.96 -2.53
C ILE A 69 -4.92 -20.38 -1.66
N HIS A 70 -5.15 -20.70 -0.39
CA HIS A 70 -4.09 -21.12 0.53
C HIS A 70 -3.44 -22.44 0.10
N GLU A 71 -4.24 -23.41 -0.35
CA GLU A 71 -3.74 -24.66 -0.92
C GLU A 71 -2.87 -24.38 -2.16
N ALA A 72 -3.35 -23.56 -3.08
CA ALA A 72 -2.59 -23.17 -4.27
C ALA A 72 -1.28 -22.42 -3.93
N PHE A 73 -1.29 -21.54 -2.93
CA PHE A 73 -0.07 -20.88 -2.44
C PHE A 73 0.90 -21.84 -1.77
N THR A 74 0.42 -22.90 -1.12
CA THR A 74 1.31 -23.90 -0.53
C THR A 74 2.14 -24.57 -1.61
N GLU A 75 1.56 -24.81 -2.79
CA GLU A 75 2.26 -25.35 -3.95
C GLU A 75 3.19 -24.31 -4.62
N SER A 76 2.71 -23.08 -4.82
CA SER A 76 3.42 -22.08 -5.63
C SER A 76 4.41 -21.20 -4.86
N LEU A 77 4.14 -20.91 -3.59
CA LEU A 77 4.95 -20.06 -2.71
C LEU A 77 5.68 -20.87 -1.63
N GLY A 78 5.36 -22.14 -1.41
CA GLY A 78 5.99 -22.98 -0.39
C GLY A 78 7.51 -23.09 -0.53
N SER A 79 8.04 -22.95 -1.74
CA SER A 79 9.49 -22.93 -2.03
C SER A 79 10.09 -21.53 -2.19
N ASP A 80 9.30 -20.45 -2.11
CA ASP A 80 9.80 -19.09 -2.28
C ASP A 80 10.57 -18.67 -1.00
N PRO A 81 11.89 -18.42 -1.07
CA PRO A 81 12.68 -18.11 0.12
C PRO A 81 12.32 -16.76 0.76
N ARG A 82 11.51 -15.94 0.08
CA ARG A 82 11.11 -14.61 0.57
C ARG A 82 9.86 -14.65 1.43
N VAL A 83 9.03 -15.69 1.35
CA VAL A 83 7.73 -15.74 2.01
C VAL A 83 7.68 -16.92 2.98
N ASP A 84 7.12 -16.67 4.15
CA ASP A 84 6.74 -17.71 5.11
C ASP A 84 5.21 -17.73 5.20
N LEU A 85 4.60 -18.68 4.51
CA LEU A 85 3.15 -18.84 4.48
C LEU A 85 2.69 -19.56 5.74
N GLU A 86 1.70 -18.99 6.44
CA GLU A 86 1.05 -19.64 7.57
C GLU A 86 0.57 -21.04 7.19
N ARG A 87 0.74 -22.01 8.10
CA ARG A 87 0.40 -23.42 7.82
C ARG A 87 -1.07 -23.65 7.48
N ARG A 88 -1.96 -22.76 7.91
CA ARG A 88 -3.39 -22.82 7.65
C ARG A 88 -3.89 -21.43 7.34
N HIS A 89 -4.91 -21.35 6.47
CA HIS A 89 -5.67 -20.14 6.32
C HIS A 89 -6.46 -19.84 7.61
N TRP A 90 -6.76 -18.57 7.83
CA TRP A 90 -7.66 -18.13 8.88
C TRP A 90 -9.10 -18.16 8.36
N TRP A 91 -9.92 -19.03 8.94
CA TRP A 91 -11.33 -19.12 8.57
C TRP A 91 -12.14 -17.92 9.08
N LEU A 92 -12.97 -17.34 8.21
CA LEU A 92 -14.01 -16.38 8.56
C LEU A 92 -15.37 -16.93 8.10
N SER A 93 -16.35 -16.92 9.00
CA SER A 93 -17.71 -17.39 8.68
C SER A 93 -18.50 -16.42 7.78
N GLY A 94 -17.99 -15.20 7.60
CA GLY A 94 -18.55 -14.16 6.74
C GLY A 94 -18.67 -12.83 7.47
N LEU A 95 -18.45 -11.74 6.75
CA LEU A 95 -18.55 -10.39 7.31
C LEU A 95 -19.99 -9.98 7.60
N ALA A 96 -21.01 -10.65 7.08
CA ALA A 96 -22.43 -10.36 7.35
C ALA A 96 -23.02 -11.24 8.47
N ARG A 97 -22.18 -11.88 9.29
CA ARG A 97 -22.63 -12.82 10.33
C ARG A 97 -22.71 -12.20 11.75
N PRO A 98 -23.56 -12.71 12.66
CA PRO A 98 -23.69 -12.13 14.00
C PRO A 98 -22.43 -12.23 14.88
N ASP A 99 -21.63 -13.27 14.68
CA ASP A 99 -20.37 -13.62 15.36
C ASP A 99 -19.15 -12.82 14.88
N PHE A 100 -19.28 -11.99 13.84
CA PHE A 100 -18.19 -11.15 13.29
C PHE A 100 -17.38 -10.40 14.36
N ALA A 101 -18.04 -9.82 15.36
CA ALA A 101 -17.35 -9.05 16.41
C ALA A 101 -16.45 -9.94 17.30
N GLU A 102 -16.81 -11.21 17.48
CA GLU A 102 -15.98 -12.18 18.19
C GLU A 102 -14.82 -12.64 17.31
N GLU A 103 -15.09 -12.95 16.03
CA GLU A 103 -14.05 -13.29 15.05
C GLU A 103 -12.99 -12.19 14.91
N MET A 104 -13.37 -10.91 14.92
CA MET A 104 -12.42 -9.79 14.86
C MET A 104 -11.55 -9.67 16.11
N ARG A 105 -12.10 -9.99 17.29
CA ARG A 105 -11.33 -10.01 18.54
C ARG A 105 -10.31 -11.14 18.53
N ASP A 106 -10.70 -12.32 18.08
CA ASP A 106 -9.82 -13.49 18.03
C ASP A 106 -8.75 -13.35 16.95
N LEU A 107 -9.11 -12.82 15.79
CA LEU A 107 -8.14 -12.43 14.76
C LEU A 107 -7.16 -11.39 15.33
N GLY A 108 -7.67 -10.34 15.98
CA GLY A 108 -6.87 -9.28 16.60
C GLY A 108 -5.86 -9.81 17.62
N ARG A 109 -6.26 -10.73 18.50
CA ARG A 109 -5.35 -11.39 19.46
C ARG A 109 -4.26 -12.18 18.76
N THR A 110 -4.61 -12.87 17.68
CA THR A 110 -3.66 -13.75 16.97
C THR A 110 -2.65 -12.95 16.16
N VAL A 111 -3.10 -11.93 15.45
CA VAL A 111 -2.19 -11.05 14.67
C VAL A 111 -1.36 -10.13 15.57
N ALA A 112 -1.80 -9.84 16.80
CA ALA A 112 -0.97 -9.13 17.78
C ALA A 112 0.20 -9.99 18.31
N GLY A 113 0.03 -11.32 18.35
CA GLY A 113 1.05 -12.26 18.84
C GLY A 113 2.15 -12.58 17.83
N GLY A 114 1.98 -12.23 16.55
CA GLY A 114 2.95 -12.52 15.50
C GLY A 114 3.07 -11.37 14.50
N LYS A 115 4.29 -11.02 14.08
CA LYS A 115 4.49 -10.01 13.03
C LYS A 115 3.95 -10.52 11.69
N LEU A 116 2.68 -10.23 11.39
CA LEU A 116 2.08 -10.49 10.09
C LEU A 116 2.49 -9.39 9.12
N ASN A 117 3.19 -9.73 8.04
CA ASN A 117 3.64 -8.74 7.06
C ASN A 117 2.69 -8.63 5.86
N ILE A 118 2.06 -9.73 5.46
CA ILE A 118 1.17 -9.78 4.30
C ILE A 118 -0.11 -10.53 4.68
N ALA A 119 -1.26 -9.93 4.40
CA ALA A 119 -2.56 -10.56 4.55
C ALA A 119 -3.26 -10.63 3.19
N VAL A 120 -3.60 -11.84 2.75
CA VAL A 120 -4.42 -12.06 1.56
C VAL A 120 -5.83 -12.38 2.02
N VAL A 121 -6.81 -11.54 1.67
CA VAL A 121 -8.19 -11.66 2.12
C VAL A 121 -9.09 -12.03 0.95
N VAL A 122 -9.89 -13.08 1.07
CA VAL A 122 -10.98 -13.36 0.14
C VAL A 122 -12.19 -13.89 0.91
N THR A 123 -13.27 -13.13 0.88
CA THR A 123 -14.51 -13.51 1.57
C THR A 123 -15.70 -12.95 0.81
N GLY A 124 -16.83 -13.66 0.93
CA GLY A 124 -18.12 -13.19 0.50
C GLY A 124 -19.01 -14.27 -0.11
N THR A 125 -18.50 -15.50 -0.24
CA THR A 125 -19.34 -16.66 -0.60
C THR A 125 -20.38 -16.96 0.48
N LEU A 126 -20.11 -16.57 1.73
CA LEU A 126 -21.03 -16.70 2.85
C LEU A 126 -21.80 -15.39 3.16
N ASP A 127 -21.48 -14.29 2.49
CA ASP A 127 -22.07 -12.95 2.74
C ASP A 127 -23.15 -12.56 1.73
N ARG A 128 -23.37 -13.41 0.74
CA ARG A 128 -24.43 -13.33 -0.28
C ARG A 128 -25.85 -13.56 0.24
N TRP A 129 -26.04 -13.59 1.55
CA TRP A 129 -27.37 -13.68 2.18
C TRP A 129 -27.66 -12.42 3.00
N SER A 130 -28.95 -12.18 3.22
CA SER A 130 -29.39 -11.00 3.96
C SER A 130 -28.82 -10.95 5.38
N TYR A 131 -28.32 -9.78 5.76
CA TYR A 131 -27.88 -9.51 7.13
C TYR A 131 -29.08 -9.43 8.06
N ARG A 132 -29.00 -10.06 9.23
CA ARG A 132 -29.99 -9.89 10.31
C ARG A 132 -29.43 -8.87 11.31
N ALA A 133 -30.00 -7.67 11.31
CA ALA A 133 -29.64 -6.63 12.26
C ALA A 133 -30.03 -7.01 13.69
N PRO A 134 -29.39 -6.43 14.73
CA PRO A 134 -29.68 -6.73 16.13
C PRO A 134 -31.14 -6.49 16.53
N ASN A 135 -31.82 -5.55 15.87
CA ASN A 135 -33.25 -5.28 16.03
C ASN A 135 -34.16 -6.30 15.33
N GLY A 136 -33.60 -7.38 14.78
CA GLY A 136 -34.32 -8.43 14.08
C GLY A 136 -34.68 -8.13 12.62
N ARG A 137 -34.42 -6.92 12.11
CA ARG A 137 -34.68 -6.56 10.71
C ARG A 137 -33.71 -7.29 9.79
N ARG A 138 -34.24 -7.73 8.64
CA ARG A 138 -33.44 -8.32 7.56
C ARG A 138 -33.05 -7.22 6.58
N LEU A 139 -31.75 -7.04 6.35
CA LEU A 139 -31.22 -6.13 5.33
C LEU A 139 -30.83 -6.96 4.11
N SER A 140 -31.48 -6.70 2.99
CA SER A 140 -31.20 -7.39 1.73
C SER A 140 -29.80 -7.05 1.23
N VAL A 141 -29.11 -8.01 0.62
CA VAL A 141 -27.79 -7.79 0.03
C VAL A 141 -27.89 -6.66 -0.99
N GLY A 142 -26.98 -5.71 -0.91
CA GLY A 142 -27.00 -4.52 -1.76
C GLY A 142 -28.08 -3.49 -1.42
N SER A 143 -28.82 -3.57 -0.31
CA SER A 143 -29.59 -2.40 0.16
C SER A 143 -28.63 -1.32 0.70
N PRO A 144 -28.99 -0.03 0.69
CA PRO A 144 -28.15 1.03 1.24
C PRO A 144 -27.70 0.75 2.70
N GLU A 145 -28.62 0.27 3.54
CA GLU A 145 -28.32 -0.05 4.94
C GLU A 145 -27.41 -1.28 5.06
N TRP A 146 -27.58 -2.27 4.17
CA TRP A 146 -26.67 -3.42 4.13
C TRP A 146 -25.26 -2.98 3.70
N ARG A 147 -25.14 -2.11 2.69
CA ARG A 147 -23.86 -1.58 2.22
C ARG A 147 -23.12 -0.81 3.32
N GLU A 148 -23.84 -0.03 4.12
CA GLU A 148 -23.26 0.72 5.25
C GLU A 148 -22.69 -0.22 6.31
N VAL A 149 -23.48 -1.21 6.76
CA VAL A 149 -23.03 -2.19 7.75
C VAL A 149 -21.87 -3.03 7.22
N TYR A 150 -22.00 -3.55 6.00
CA TYR A 150 -21.00 -4.41 5.39
C TYR A 150 -19.69 -3.66 5.13
N GLY A 151 -19.77 -2.42 4.62
CA GLY A 151 -18.62 -1.54 4.43
C GLY A 151 -17.89 -1.23 5.73
N GLY A 152 -18.62 -0.94 6.82
CA GLY A 152 -18.02 -0.73 8.13
C GLY A 152 -17.29 -1.96 8.68
N ARG A 153 -17.79 -3.16 8.39
CA ARG A 153 -17.13 -4.42 8.80
C ARG A 153 -15.90 -4.75 7.96
N ILE A 154 -15.91 -4.41 6.67
CA ILE A 154 -14.70 -4.43 5.83
C ILE A 154 -13.64 -3.49 6.43
N ASP A 155 -14.02 -2.26 6.79
CA ASP A 155 -13.11 -1.28 7.39
C ASP A 155 -12.53 -1.79 8.72
N GLU A 156 -13.34 -2.44 9.56
CA GLU A 156 -12.89 -3.04 10.81
C GLU A 156 -11.86 -4.15 10.59
N LEU A 157 -12.11 -5.07 9.66
CA LEU A 157 -11.15 -6.13 9.31
C LEU A 157 -9.84 -5.54 8.78
N ILE A 158 -9.91 -4.57 7.85
CA ILE A 158 -8.74 -3.90 7.31
C ILE A 158 -7.95 -3.22 8.44
N LYS A 159 -8.63 -2.55 9.37
CA LYS A 159 -7.99 -1.89 10.50
C LYS A 159 -7.26 -2.88 11.40
N VAL A 160 -7.85 -4.05 11.71
CA VAL A 160 -7.20 -5.10 12.50
C VAL A 160 -5.91 -5.57 11.82
N LEU A 161 -5.96 -5.85 10.52
CA LEU A 161 -4.80 -6.34 9.77
C LEU A 161 -3.70 -5.29 9.62
N LYS A 162 -4.05 -4.05 9.28
CA LYS A 162 -3.09 -2.94 9.20
C LYS A 162 -2.50 -2.60 10.56
N GLY A 163 -3.28 -2.74 11.64
CA GLY A 163 -2.81 -2.58 13.01
C GLY A 163 -1.70 -3.57 13.39
N ALA A 164 -1.66 -4.75 12.76
CA ALA A 164 -0.58 -5.73 12.89
C ALA A 164 0.65 -5.42 12.00
N GLY A 165 0.59 -4.36 11.18
CA GLY A 165 1.63 -4.00 10.22
C GLY A 165 1.55 -4.76 8.89
N ALA A 166 0.42 -5.42 8.60
CA ALA A 166 0.26 -6.20 7.38
C ALA A 166 -0.11 -5.32 6.17
N ALA A 167 0.52 -5.60 5.03
CA ALA A 167 0.05 -5.18 3.71
C ALA A 167 -1.11 -6.08 3.28
N VAL A 168 -2.26 -5.49 2.92
CA VAL A 168 -3.53 -6.22 2.71
C VAL A 168 -3.87 -6.31 1.22
N TYR A 169 -3.92 -7.53 0.70
CA TYR A 169 -4.38 -7.85 -0.65
C TYR A 169 -5.77 -8.45 -0.56
N TRP A 170 -6.78 -7.68 -0.93
CA TRP A 170 -8.16 -8.16 -0.95
C TRP A 170 -8.52 -8.66 -2.34
N VAL A 171 -8.78 -9.96 -2.46
CA VAL A 171 -9.19 -10.60 -3.72
C VAL A 171 -10.68 -10.43 -3.92
N GLY A 172 -11.07 -9.93 -5.10
CA GLY A 172 -12.47 -9.88 -5.49
C GLY A 172 -13.07 -11.28 -5.67
N LEU A 173 -14.40 -11.36 -5.62
CA LEU A 173 -15.14 -12.56 -5.93
C LEU A 173 -15.18 -12.79 -7.45
N PRO A 174 -14.91 -14.02 -7.92
CA PRO A 174 -15.04 -14.38 -9.33
C PRO A 174 -16.52 -14.49 -9.74
N ILE A 175 -16.77 -14.50 -11.05
CA ILE A 175 -18.10 -14.71 -11.61
C ILE A 175 -18.72 -16.04 -11.14
N MET A 176 -19.98 -16.02 -10.71
CA MET A 176 -20.70 -17.20 -10.22
C MET A 176 -21.77 -17.66 -11.20
N ARG A 177 -22.10 -18.95 -11.18
CA ARG A 177 -23.04 -19.56 -12.15
C ARG A 177 -24.45 -19.03 -12.05
N ARG A 178 -24.96 -18.91 -10.82
CA ARG A 178 -26.35 -18.48 -10.57
C ARG A 178 -26.41 -16.96 -10.57
N GLY A 179 -27.42 -16.40 -11.24
CA GLY A 179 -27.59 -14.94 -11.36
C GLY A 179 -27.65 -14.23 -10.01
N ASP A 180 -28.45 -14.73 -9.07
CA ASP A 180 -28.56 -14.17 -7.71
C ASP A 180 -27.23 -14.18 -6.94
N ALA A 181 -26.45 -15.26 -7.09
CA ALA A 181 -25.13 -15.38 -6.51
C ALA A 181 -24.15 -14.35 -7.11
N ASN A 182 -24.21 -14.22 -8.43
CA ASN A 182 -23.31 -13.36 -9.18
C ASN A 182 -23.62 -11.87 -8.95
N GLU A 183 -24.90 -11.49 -8.90
CA GLU A 183 -25.34 -10.13 -8.54
C GLU A 183 -24.90 -9.77 -7.13
N ALA A 184 -25.09 -10.67 -6.15
CA ALA A 184 -24.60 -10.48 -4.80
C ALA A 184 -23.07 -10.33 -4.75
N GLY A 185 -22.34 -11.18 -5.48
CA GLY A 185 -20.88 -11.13 -5.57
C GLY A 185 -20.37 -9.82 -6.20
N GLN A 186 -21.03 -9.32 -7.24
CA GLN A 186 -20.71 -8.03 -7.84
C GLN A 186 -20.97 -6.86 -6.88
N ALA A 187 -22.11 -6.86 -6.18
CA ALA A 187 -22.40 -5.84 -5.17
C ALA A 187 -21.38 -5.85 -4.02
N ILE A 188 -20.92 -7.04 -3.59
CA ILE A 188 -19.84 -7.21 -2.62
C ILE A 188 -18.52 -6.63 -3.17
N ASN A 189 -18.16 -6.96 -4.41
CA ASN A 189 -16.94 -6.46 -5.05
C ASN A 189 -16.91 -4.93 -5.20
N GLU A 190 -18.06 -4.31 -5.50
CA GLU A 190 -18.17 -2.85 -5.55
C GLU A 190 -17.78 -2.21 -4.21
N ILE A 191 -18.34 -2.72 -3.11
CA ILE A 191 -18.05 -2.20 -1.77
C ILE A 191 -16.60 -2.45 -1.39
N ILE A 192 -16.09 -3.66 -1.63
CA ILE A 192 -14.68 -3.98 -1.35
C ILE A 192 -13.77 -3.04 -2.13
N ARG A 193 -14.03 -2.81 -3.42
CA ARG A 193 -13.22 -1.91 -4.25
C ARG A 193 -13.22 -0.49 -3.72
N GLU A 194 -14.39 0.02 -3.31
CA GLU A 194 -14.53 1.34 -2.69
C GLU A 194 -13.74 1.43 -1.38
N ARG A 195 -13.94 0.48 -0.45
CA ARG A 195 -13.26 0.45 0.84
C ARG A 195 -11.77 0.21 0.70
N ALA A 196 -11.35 -0.57 -0.30
CA ALA A 196 -9.95 -0.79 -0.59
C ALA A 196 -9.23 0.51 -0.98
N TYR A 197 -9.88 1.31 -1.84
CA TYR A 197 -9.37 2.62 -2.23
C TYR A 197 -9.26 3.56 -1.03
N ILE A 198 -10.31 3.66 -0.20
CA ILE A 198 -10.34 4.54 0.97
C ILE A 198 -9.26 4.17 1.99
N ASN A 199 -9.05 2.87 2.24
CA ASN A 199 -8.08 2.40 3.22
C ASN A 199 -6.65 2.24 2.67
N GLY A 200 -6.43 2.51 1.39
CA GLY A 200 -5.13 2.35 0.73
C GLY A 200 -4.63 0.91 0.75
N ILE A 201 -5.53 -0.07 0.56
CA ILE A 201 -5.16 -1.48 0.39
C ILE A 201 -5.29 -1.90 -1.08
N ARG A 202 -4.74 -3.06 -1.43
CA ARG A 202 -4.80 -3.54 -2.82
C ARG A 202 -6.02 -4.40 -3.06
N PHE A 203 -6.87 -3.96 -3.97
CA PHE A 203 -7.93 -4.79 -4.52
C PHE A 203 -7.43 -5.55 -5.74
N VAL A 204 -7.47 -6.88 -5.69
CA VAL A 204 -7.12 -7.77 -6.80
C VAL A 204 -8.43 -8.14 -7.53
N ASP A 205 -8.71 -7.44 -8.62
CA ASP A 205 -9.88 -7.72 -9.45
C ASP A 205 -9.65 -8.98 -10.30
N VAL A 206 -10.45 -10.01 -10.02
CA VAL A 206 -10.38 -11.31 -10.71
C VAL A 206 -11.61 -11.58 -11.56
N TYR A 207 -12.65 -10.72 -11.50
CA TYR A 207 -13.96 -11.02 -12.08
C TYR A 207 -13.86 -11.30 -13.59
N GLN A 208 -13.21 -10.40 -14.32
CA GLN A 208 -12.98 -10.54 -15.76
C GLN A 208 -12.01 -11.68 -16.11
N GLY A 209 -11.12 -12.06 -15.19
CA GLY A 209 -10.18 -13.17 -15.40
C GLY A 209 -10.84 -14.55 -15.41
N PHE A 210 -12.07 -14.65 -14.90
CA PHE A 210 -12.88 -15.88 -14.83
C PHE A 210 -14.18 -15.79 -15.64
N ALA A 211 -14.48 -14.63 -16.23
CA ALA A 211 -15.57 -14.51 -17.19
C ALA A 211 -15.19 -15.16 -18.53
N GLY A 212 -16.19 -15.70 -19.23
CA GLY A 212 -16.07 -16.14 -20.61
C GLY A 212 -15.82 -14.98 -21.55
N GLU A 213 -15.54 -15.28 -22.82
CA GLU A 213 -15.31 -14.27 -23.87
C GLU A 213 -16.51 -13.34 -24.08
N ASP A 214 -17.72 -13.85 -23.83
CA ASP A 214 -18.99 -13.12 -23.85
C ASP A 214 -19.29 -12.38 -22.53
N GLY A 215 -18.39 -12.43 -21.56
CA GLY A 215 -18.57 -11.87 -20.22
C GLY A 215 -19.45 -12.71 -19.28
N ASN A 216 -19.94 -13.87 -19.74
CA ASN A 216 -20.81 -14.73 -18.95
C ASN A 216 -20.03 -15.79 -18.17
N TYR A 217 -20.71 -16.48 -17.26
CA TYR A 217 -20.11 -17.59 -16.53
C TYR A 217 -19.72 -18.72 -17.49
N ASN A 218 -18.46 -19.13 -17.45
CA ASN A 218 -17.98 -20.32 -18.13
C ASN A 218 -17.20 -21.20 -17.12
N PRO A 219 -17.56 -22.48 -16.95
CA PRO A 219 -16.81 -23.37 -16.06
C PRO A 219 -15.41 -23.73 -16.62
N TYR A 220 -15.18 -23.52 -17.91
CA TYR A 220 -13.90 -23.74 -18.58
C TYR A 220 -13.20 -22.42 -18.88
N GLY A 221 -11.88 -22.41 -18.80
CA GLY A 221 -11.07 -21.26 -19.19
C GLY A 221 -9.58 -21.58 -19.25
N PRO A 222 -8.76 -20.63 -19.71
CA PRO A 222 -7.31 -20.80 -19.73
C PRO A 222 -6.77 -20.88 -18.30
N ASP A 223 -5.98 -21.90 -18.01
CA ASP A 223 -5.16 -22.04 -16.81
C ASP A 223 -3.96 -21.07 -16.84
N VAL A 224 -3.07 -21.15 -15.83
CA VAL A 224 -1.87 -20.31 -15.75
C VAL A 224 -0.92 -20.50 -16.95
N ALA A 225 -0.95 -21.68 -17.59
CA ALA A 225 -0.18 -21.99 -18.79
C ALA A 225 -0.93 -21.66 -20.11
N GLY A 226 -2.14 -21.10 -20.02
CA GLY A 226 -2.98 -20.77 -21.17
C GLY A 226 -3.77 -21.94 -21.74
N LYS A 227 -3.72 -23.14 -21.14
CA LYS A 227 -4.47 -24.30 -21.62
C LYS A 227 -5.90 -24.24 -21.11
N ILE A 228 -6.87 -24.58 -21.96
CA ILE A 228 -8.27 -24.63 -21.53
C ILE A 228 -8.48 -25.82 -20.60
N ARG A 229 -8.90 -25.53 -19.36
CA ARG A 229 -9.19 -26.50 -18.29
C ARG A 229 -10.54 -26.20 -17.65
N LEU A 230 -11.08 -27.18 -16.94
CA LEU A 230 -12.18 -26.95 -16.01
C LEU A 230 -11.62 -26.16 -14.82
N LEU A 231 -12.16 -24.96 -14.58
CA LEU A 231 -11.71 -24.06 -13.50
C LEU A 231 -12.72 -23.94 -12.36
N ARG A 232 -13.96 -24.43 -12.57
CA ARG A 232 -15.07 -24.25 -11.63
C ARG A 232 -15.63 -25.59 -11.21
N GLU A 233 -15.92 -25.70 -9.92
CA GLU A 233 -16.63 -26.85 -9.36
C GLU A 233 -18.09 -26.90 -9.80
N ARG A 234 -18.73 -28.05 -9.56
CA ARG A 234 -20.13 -28.30 -9.96
C ARG A 234 -21.12 -27.29 -9.37
N ASP A 235 -20.83 -26.76 -8.18
CA ASP A 235 -21.70 -25.80 -7.49
C ASP A 235 -21.70 -24.39 -8.12
N GLY A 236 -20.74 -24.11 -9.01
CA GLY A 236 -20.59 -22.81 -9.66
C GLY A 236 -20.15 -21.67 -8.76
N ILE A 237 -19.64 -21.96 -7.56
CA ILE A 237 -19.09 -21.03 -6.57
C ILE A 237 -17.60 -21.32 -6.36
N HIS A 238 -17.26 -22.57 -6.06
CA HIS A 238 -15.88 -22.99 -5.78
C HIS A 238 -15.11 -23.30 -7.08
N MET A 239 -13.81 -23.51 -6.92
CA MET A 239 -12.89 -23.75 -8.02
C MET A 239 -12.28 -25.14 -7.93
N THR A 240 -11.90 -25.68 -9.08
CA THR A 240 -11.02 -26.85 -9.14
C THR A 240 -9.60 -26.44 -8.70
N PRO A 241 -8.67 -27.40 -8.47
CA PRO A 241 -7.27 -27.07 -8.20
C PRO A 241 -6.65 -26.15 -9.27
N GLU A 242 -6.95 -26.38 -10.55
CA GLU A 242 -6.47 -25.50 -11.64
C GLU A 242 -7.09 -24.10 -11.59
N GLY A 243 -8.35 -24.00 -11.17
CA GLY A 243 -9.01 -22.71 -10.96
C GLY A 243 -8.42 -21.93 -9.79
N TYR A 244 -8.14 -22.60 -8.68
CA TYR A 244 -7.47 -21.99 -7.52
C TYR A 244 -6.03 -21.61 -7.82
N ALA A 245 -5.27 -22.42 -8.57
CA ALA A 245 -3.95 -22.06 -9.05
C ALA A 245 -3.98 -20.77 -9.90
N LYS A 246 -4.97 -20.63 -10.78
CA LYS A 246 -5.19 -19.39 -11.53
C LYS A 246 -5.57 -18.22 -10.63
N LEU A 247 -6.44 -18.43 -9.65
CA LEU A 247 -6.89 -17.38 -8.72
C LEU A 247 -5.72 -16.87 -7.87
N ALA A 248 -4.95 -17.79 -7.31
CA ALA A 248 -3.70 -17.52 -6.59
C ALA A 248 -2.70 -16.75 -7.46
N HIS A 249 -2.55 -17.13 -8.73
CA HIS A 249 -1.64 -16.47 -9.66
C HIS A 249 -1.90 -14.95 -9.81
N PHE A 250 -3.17 -14.51 -9.80
CA PHE A 250 -3.51 -13.08 -9.85
C PHE A 250 -2.93 -12.33 -8.64
N VAL A 251 -3.02 -12.92 -7.45
CA VAL A 251 -2.52 -12.33 -6.20
C VAL A 251 -1.00 -12.41 -6.14
N GLU A 252 -0.42 -13.57 -6.48
CA GLU A 252 1.03 -13.76 -6.51
C GLU A 252 1.74 -12.73 -7.37
N ARG A 253 1.17 -12.38 -8.53
CA ARG A 253 1.76 -11.38 -9.42
C ARG A 253 1.88 -10.03 -8.72
N GLU A 254 0.84 -9.60 -7.99
CA GLU A 254 0.86 -8.34 -7.26
C GLU A 254 1.80 -8.39 -6.06
N VAL A 255 1.79 -9.48 -5.30
CA VAL A 255 2.68 -9.67 -4.15
C VAL A 255 4.15 -9.73 -4.59
N LYS A 256 4.50 -10.55 -5.59
CA LYS A 256 5.87 -10.70 -6.09
C LYS A 256 6.41 -9.39 -6.64
N ARG A 257 5.57 -8.57 -7.29
CA ARG A 257 5.93 -7.22 -7.73
C ARG A 257 6.34 -6.36 -6.55
N ASP A 258 5.57 -6.37 -5.47
CA ASP A 258 5.83 -5.50 -4.32
C ASP A 258 7.00 -5.98 -3.48
N LEU A 259 7.17 -7.30 -3.34
CA LEU A 259 8.36 -7.90 -2.73
C LEU A 259 9.62 -7.48 -3.48
N ALA A 260 9.57 -7.40 -4.82
CA ALA A 260 10.69 -6.91 -5.61
C ALA A 260 10.96 -5.41 -5.37
N GLN A 261 9.91 -4.59 -5.28
CA GLN A 261 10.06 -3.17 -4.95
C GLN A 261 10.63 -2.96 -3.54
N ALA A 262 10.10 -3.68 -2.54
CA ALA A 262 10.57 -3.64 -1.16
C ALA A 262 12.05 -4.06 -1.04
N LYS A 263 12.46 -5.08 -1.81
CA LYS A 263 13.87 -5.48 -1.93
C LYS A 263 14.73 -4.38 -2.54
N ASN A 264 14.25 -3.69 -3.58
CA ASN A 264 14.99 -2.62 -4.23
C ASN A 264 15.20 -1.43 -3.29
N GLU A 265 14.19 -1.06 -2.48
CA GLU A 265 14.33 -0.01 -1.45
C GLU A 265 15.32 -0.41 -0.35
N ARG A 266 15.34 -1.68 0.05
CA ARG A 266 16.35 -2.20 0.99
C ARG A 266 17.77 -2.16 0.43
N ALA A 267 17.91 -2.28 -0.90
CA ALA A 267 19.19 -2.35 -1.59
C ALA A 267 19.72 -0.97 -2.02
N VAL A 268 19.04 0.14 -1.70
CA VAL A 268 19.56 1.49 -1.95
C VAL A 268 20.83 1.65 -1.10
N PRO A 269 22.02 1.84 -1.72
CA PRO A 269 23.25 2.05 -0.96
C PRO A 269 23.06 3.29 -0.09
N LEU A 270 23.54 3.24 1.16
CA LEU A 270 23.52 4.42 2.04
C LEU A 270 24.12 5.59 1.27
N ALA A 271 23.33 6.64 1.06
CA ALA A 271 23.83 7.87 0.48
C ALA A 271 24.89 8.44 1.43
N GLY A 272 26.14 8.51 0.96
CA GLY A 272 27.28 9.04 1.69
C GLY A 272 28.55 8.30 1.34
N ASN A 273 29.67 9.02 1.31
CA ASN A 273 30.98 8.39 1.15
C ASN A 273 31.31 7.51 2.39
N GLU A 274 32.29 6.62 2.30
CA GLU A 274 32.65 5.71 3.42
C GLU A 274 32.97 6.47 4.72
N ALA A 275 33.47 7.71 4.62
CA ALA A 275 33.77 8.55 5.77
C ALA A 275 32.51 9.07 6.47
N GLU A 276 31.47 9.43 5.73
CA GLU A 276 30.16 9.84 6.27
C GLU A 276 29.42 8.66 6.90
N GLN A 277 29.56 7.46 6.31
CA GLN A 277 28.97 6.24 6.88
C GLN A 277 29.67 5.82 8.19
N ALA A 278 30.99 5.98 8.28
CA ALA A 278 31.77 5.70 9.49
C ALA A 278 31.42 6.62 10.67
N LEU A 279 31.00 7.86 10.40
CA LEU A 279 30.56 8.81 11.43
C LEU A 279 29.19 8.46 12.04
N VAL A 280 28.32 7.80 11.26
CA VAL A 280 26.96 7.42 11.71
C VAL A 280 26.95 6.06 12.42
N ASN A 281 27.83 5.13 12.05
CA ASN A 281 27.98 3.85 12.74
C ASN A 281 29.45 3.50 13.01
N PRO A 282 30.07 4.06 14.06
CA PRO A 282 31.47 3.81 14.39
C PRO A 282 31.77 2.34 14.75
N GLY A 283 30.74 1.55 15.12
CA GLY A 283 30.87 0.13 15.43
C GLY A 283 30.70 -0.82 14.24
N GLY A 284 30.17 -0.35 13.10
CA GLY A 284 29.99 -1.16 11.89
C GLY A 284 31.28 -1.33 11.08
N ALA A 285 32.17 -0.36 11.13
CA ALA A 285 33.48 -0.40 10.48
C ALA A 285 34.40 -1.50 11.03
N GLN A 286 34.21 -1.93 12.28
CA GLN A 286 35.02 -3.00 12.89
C GLN A 286 34.54 -4.41 12.55
N ALA A 287 33.29 -4.58 12.08
CA ALA A 287 32.78 -5.89 11.64
C ALA A 287 33.21 -6.27 10.21
N ALA A 288 33.68 -5.30 9.41
CA ALA A 288 34.31 -5.54 8.10
C ALA A 288 35.85 -5.60 8.15
N GLY A 289 36.45 -5.45 9.34
CA GLY A 289 37.90 -5.51 9.59
C GLY A 289 38.44 -6.92 9.86
N GLY A 290 37.73 -7.97 9.46
CA GLY A 290 38.23 -9.35 9.49
C GLY A 290 39.19 -9.59 8.32
N THR A 291 40.47 -9.29 8.52
CA THR A 291 41.65 -9.73 7.73
C THR A 291 41.35 -10.24 6.32
N GLY A 292 40.95 -9.34 5.43
CA GLY A 292 40.93 -9.56 3.98
C GLY A 292 42.01 -8.71 3.34
N GLY A 293 43.03 -9.35 2.77
CA GLY A 293 44.19 -8.67 2.15
C GLY A 293 43.75 -7.62 1.12
N GLY A 294 44.13 -6.37 1.38
CA GLY A 294 43.84 -5.24 0.50
C GLY A 294 44.52 -5.40 -0.86
N TRP A 295 43.71 -5.39 -1.92
CA TRP A 295 44.17 -5.25 -3.30
C TRP A 295 44.46 -3.79 -3.59
N THR A 296 45.73 -3.44 -3.83
CA THR A 296 46.14 -2.15 -4.41
C THR A 296 46.63 -2.38 -5.83
N SER A 297 45.84 -1.94 -6.81
CA SER A 297 46.21 -1.93 -8.22
C SER A 297 46.88 -0.59 -8.55
N THR A 298 48.19 -0.59 -8.79
CA THR A 298 48.90 0.55 -9.39
C THR A 298 49.05 0.27 -10.89
N THR A 299 48.18 0.84 -11.71
CA THR A 299 48.32 0.83 -13.17
C THR A 299 49.24 1.97 -13.61
N ASN A 300 50.48 1.63 -13.95
CA ASN A 300 51.32 2.47 -14.82
C ASN A 300 51.07 2.01 -16.27
N GLY A 301 50.17 2.69 -16.97
CA GLY A 301 49.98 2.56 -18.40
C GLY A 301 50.10 3.95 -19.02
N THR A 302 51.17 4.20 -19.76
CA THR A 302 51.31 5.37 -20.63
C THR A 302 50.21 5.31 -21.69
N ALA A 303 49.29 6.27 -21.64
CA ALA A 303 48.26 6.47 -22.66
C ALA A 303 48.92 6.85 -23.99
N GLY A 304 49.05 5.87 -24.88
CA GLY A 304 49.33 6.09 -26.28
C GLY A 304 48.03 6.46 -26.99
N GLU A 305 47.98 7.69 -27.50
CA GLU A 305 46.91 8.22 -28.32
C GLU A 305 46.85 7.43 -29.64
N SER A 306 45.84 6.57 -29.80
CA SER A 306 45.63 5.82 -31.05
C SER A 306 44.38 6.31 -31.76
N ASP A 307 44.59 6.81 -32.95
CA ASP A 307 43.63 7.33 -33.91
C ASP A 307 42.45 6.36 -34.16
N GLY A 308 41.23 6.89 -34.06
CA GLY A 308 39.99 6.13 -33.84
C GLY A 308 39.36 5.51 -35.09
N SER A 309 40.04 4.56 -35.75
CA SER A 309 39.46 3.87 -36.92
C SER A 309 39.84 2.39 -37.09
N GLY A 310 40.26 1.69 -36.02
CA GLY A 310 40.66 0.28 -36.12
C GLY A 310 40.27 -0.58 -34.91
N ASP A 311 40.24 -1.90 -35.12
CA ASP A 311 40.00 -2.89 -34.06
C ASP A 311 40.98 -2.71 -32.89
N GLN A 312 40.48 -2.76 -31.66
CA GLN A 312 41.35 -2.80 -30.48
C GLN A 312 41.96 -4.20 -30.37
N LYS A 313 43.28 -4.30 -30.58
CA LYS A 313 44.01 -5.56 -30.50
C LYS A 313 44.05 -6.08 -29.06
N ALA A 314 44.16 -7.40 -28.92
CA ALA A 314 44.28 -8.03 -27.60
C ALA A 314 45.57 -7.56 -26.91
N GLU A 315 45.44 -7.11 -25.67
CA GLU A 315 46.55 -6.64 -24.85
C GLU A 315 46.69 -7.54 -23.61
N ILE A 316 47.93 -7.84 -23.24
CA ILE A 316 48.24 -8.62 -22.03
C ILE A 316 48.73 -7.64 -20.97
N GLY A 317 47.88 -7.36 -19.98
CA GLY A 317 48.24 -6.53 -18.82
C GLY A 317 48.84 -7.39 -17.72
N ARG A 318 50.06 -7.08 -17.29
CA ARG A 318 50.76 -7.83 -16.23
C ARG A 318 50.52 -7.19 -14.87
N VAL A 319 49.93 -7.94 -13.95
CA VAL A 319 49.62 -7.50 -12.58
C VAL A 319 50.52 -8.24 -11.60
N ASN A 320 51.30 -7.50 -10.81
CA ASN A 320 52.14 -8.06 -9.76
C ASN A 320 51.37 -8.11 -8.44
N LEU A 321 51.03 -9.30 -7.96
CA LEU A 321 50.36 -9.52 -6.68
C LEU A 321 51.40 -9.86 -5.61
N LYS A 322 51.42 -9.10 -4.52
CA LYS A 322 52.21 -9.44 -3.32
C LYS A 322 51.41 -10.39 -2.44
N THR A 323 51.95 -11.59 -2.20
CA THR A 323 51.37 -12.64 -1.35
C THR A 323 52.40 -13.08 -0.32
N ILE A 324 51.99 -13.34 0.92
CA ILE A 324 52.91 -13.83 1.98
C ILE A 324 53.02 -15.35 1.83
N GLY A 325 54.23 -15.84 1.54
CA GLY A 325 54.51 -17.28 1.43
C GLY A 325 54.50 -17.99 2.79
N ALA A 326 54.48 -19.33 2.80
CA ALA A 326 54.38 -20.15 4.01
C ALA A 326 55.51 -19.93 5.05
N ASP A 327 56.61 -19.28 4.64
CA ASP A 327 57.76 -18.94 5.49
C ASP A 327 57.72 -17.49 6.03
N GLY A 328 56.59 -16.77 5.85
CA GLY A 328 56.40 -15.41 6.37
C GLY A 328 57.18 -14.31 5.64
N ARG A 329 57.65 -14.56 4.41
CA ARG A 329 58.30 -13.56 3.55
C ARG A 329 57.39 -13.16 2.39
N ASP A 330 57.45 -11.89 2.01
CA ASP A 330 56.70 -11.31 0.89
C ASP A 330 57.17 -11.91 -0.44
N GLU A 331 56.26 -12.57 -1.16
CA GLU A 331 56.48 -13.13 -2.49
C GLU A 331 55.63 -12.38 -3.51
N VAL A 332 56.20 -12.01 -4.67
CA VAL A 332 55.49 -11.29 -5.73
C VAL A 332 55.14 -12.25 -6.85
N ILE A 333 53.86 -12.60 -7.01
CA ILE A 333 53.33 -13.42 -8.08
C ILE A 333 52.81 -12.52 -9.20
N ALA A 334 53.42 -12.59 -10.39
CA ALA A 334 52.97 -11.85 -11.57
C ALA A 334 51.90 -12.65 -12.32
N ILE A 335 50.70 -12.10 -12.45
CA ILE A 335 49.58 -12.67 -13.23
C ILE A 335 49.40 -11.85 -14.51
N ASP A 336 49.40 -12.54 -15.65
CA ASP A 336 49.14 -11.94 -16.96
C ASP A 336 47.63 -12.00 -17.26
N ILE A 337 46.98 -10.84 -17.32
CA ILE A 337 45.55 -10.70 -17.63
C ILE A 337 45.40 -10.36 -19.11
N VAL A 338 44.85 -11.29 -19.88
CA VAL A 338 44.58 -11.11 -21.30
C VAL A 338 43.25 -10.38 -21.48
N ARG A 339 43.27 -9.17 -22.05
CA ARG A 339 42.06 -8.47 -22.50
C ARG A 339 41.76 -8.87 -23.94
N PRO A 340 40.58 -9.44 -24.23
CA PRO A 340 40.23 -9.85 -25.59
C PRO A 340 40.07 -8.64 -26.51
N ALA A 341 40.36 -8.83 -27.80
CA ALA A 341 40.22 -7.79 -28.81
C ALA A 341 38.75 -7.33 -28.94
N ILE A 342 38.53 -6.02 -28.93
CA ILE A 342 37.19 -5.43 -29.13
C ILE A 342 37.07 -5.02 -30.60
N PRO A 343 36.15 -5.61 -31.37
CA PRO A 343 35.97 -5.26 -32.77
C PRO A 343 35.41 -3.84 -32.92
N ALA A 344 35.85 -3.12 -33.96
CA ALA A 344 35.56 -1.71 -34.20
C ALA A 344 34.05 -1.37 -34.25
N ALA A 345 33.20 -2.34 -34.64
CA ALA A 345 31.75 -2.18 -34.63
C ALA A 345 31.16 -1.92 -33.23
N VAL A 346 31.77 -2.50 -32.19
CA VAL A 346 31.32 -2.32 -30.80
C VAL A 346 31.78 -0.96 -30.26
N ILE A 347 32.99 -0.54 -30.62
CA ILE A 347 33.51 0.79 -30.25
C ILE A 347 32.65 1.89 -30.89
N LEU A 348 32.32 1.75 -32.17
CA LEU A 348 31.41 2.66 -32.88
C LEU A 348 29.99 2.69 -32.29
N ALA A 349 29.48 1.56 -31.79
CA ALA A 349 28.18 1.52 -31.14
C ALA A 349 28.16 2.25 -29.78
N VAL A 350 29.28 2.22 -29.05
CA VAL A 350 29.44 2.91 -27.76
C VAL A 350 29.67 4.40 -27.97
N THR A 351 30.55 4.80 -28.90
CA THR A 351 30.85 6.22 -29.17
C THR A 351 29.69 6.95 -29.85
N LYS A 352 28.89 6.28 -30.68
CA LYS A 352 27.65 6.83 -31.26
C LYS A 352 26.56 7.08 -30.20
N ARG A 353 26.70 6.49 -29.01
CA ARG A 353 25.79 6.74 -27.88
C ARG A 353 26.10 8.07 -27.16
N GLU A 354 27.31 8.62 -27.34
CA GLU A 354 27.83 9.80 -26.64
C GLU A 354 27.93 11.07 -27.52
N SER A 355 27.68 11.01 -28.83
CA SER A 355 27.79 12.16 -29.73
C SER A 355 26.63 13.17 -29.60
N ALA A 356 26.94 14.47 -29.62
CA ALA A 356 25.98 15.59 -29.53
C ALA A 356 24.98 15.69 -30.71
N ASP A 357 25.28 15.10 -31.87
CA ASP A 357 24.42 15.08 -33.07
C ASP A 357 23.46 13.87 -33.13
N ARG A 358 23.14 13.28 -31.98
CA ARG A 358 22.20 12.16 -31.93
C ARG A 358 20.77 12.66 -32.17
N ALA A 359 20.02 11.92 -33.00
CA ALA A 359 18.57 12.09 -33.08
C ALA A 359 17.94 11.85 -31.68
N SER A 360 17.32 12.88 -31.12
CA SER A 360 16.78 12.91 -29.75
C SER A 360 15.91 11.69 -29.48
N GLN A 361 16.14 11.02 -28.35
CA GLN A 361 15.36 9.86 -27.95
C GLN A 361 14.31 10.23 -26.91
N MET A 362 13.28 9.38 -26.84
CA MET A 362 12.13 9.57 -25.96
C MET A 362 12.58 9.68 -24.50
N GLY A 363 12.19 10.75 -23.82
CA GLY A 363 12.60 11.03 -22.44
C GLY A 363 13.84 11.91 -22.29
N ASP A 364 14.49 12.33 -23.39
CA ASP A 364 15.58 13.32 -23.33
C ASP A 364 15.07 14.67 -22.82
N GLN A 365 15.85 15.28 -21.93
CA GLN A 365 15.67 16.65 -21.47
C GLN A 365 16.59 17.56 -22.28
N ILE A 366 16.00 18.40 -23.11
CA ILE A 366 16.73 19.38 -23.92
C ILE A 366 16.79 20.67 -23.11
N LEU A 367 17.99 21.04 -22.68
CA LEU A 367 18.26 22.35 -22.09
C LEU A 367 18.76 23.28 -23.19
N GLU A 368 18.02 24.34 -23.47
CA GLU A 368 18.38 25.37 -24.45
C GLU A 368 18.58 26.71 -23.74
N GLN A 369 19.72 27.36 -23.97
CA GLN A 369 20.06 28.62 -23.33
C GLN A 369 19.75 29.77 -24.29
N ILE A 370 18.77 30.58 -23.90
CA ILE A 370 18.31 31.72 -24.71
C ILE A 370 19.21 32.92 -24.39
N PRO A 371 19.53 33.79 -25.37
CA PRO A 371 20.27 35.03 -25.11
C PRO A 371 19.62 35.84 -23.97
N GLY A 372 20.42 36.17 -22.95
CA GLY A 372 19.94 36.77 -21.70
C GLY A 372 20.15 35.91 -20.45
N GLY A 373 20.78 34.73 -20.56
CA GLY A 373 21.19 33.91 -19.42
C GLY A 373 20.09 33.00 -18.84
N LEU A 374 18.97 32.85 -19.56
CA LEU A 374 17.87 31.99 -19.18
C LEU A 374 18.01 30.61 -19.83
N THR A 375 17.98 29.56 -19.02
CA THR A 375 18.00 28.17 -19.48
C THR A 375 16.59 27.61 -19.48
N VAL A 376 16.10 27.22 -20.65
CA VAL A 376 14.80 26.56 -20.84
C VAL A 376 15.02 25.06 -20.90
N MET A 377 14.31 24.31 -20.06
CA MET A 377 14.32 22.85 -20.07
C MET A 377 13.01 22.36 -20.73
N SER A 378 13.13 21.58 -21.79
CA SER A 378 12.01 20.93 -22.46
C SER A 378 12.21 19.41 -22.45
N SER A 379 11.12 18.65 -22.27
CA SER A 379 11.16 17.17 -22.31
C SER A 379 10.11 16.66 -23.29
N ILE A 380 10.48 15.64 -24.07
CA ILE A 380 9.64 15.10 -25.14
C ILE A 380 8.90 13.85 -24.62
N THR A 381 7.56 13.92 -24.48
CA THR A 381 6.69 12.79 -24.08
C THR A 381 5.67 12.43 -25.16
N PRO A 382 5.41 11.13 -25.43
CA PRO A 382 4.50 10.71 -26.49
C PRO A 382 3.01 10.83 -26.09
N SER A 383 2.15 11.14 -27.07
CA SER A 383 0.72 10.85 -27.03
C SER A 383 0.50 9.41 -27.51
N GLY A 384 -0.11 8.58 -26.66
CA GLY A 384 0.05 7.13 -26.69
C GLY A 384 -0.61 6.36 -27.85
N ALA A 385 0.18 5.42 -28.42
CA ALA A 385 -0.27 4.16 -28.99
C ALA A 385 0.55 3.01 -28.36
N ALA A 386 -0.08 1.83 -28.32
CA ALA A 386 0.22 0.69 -27.45
C ALA A 386 1.60 0.01 -27.62
N GLY A 387 2.10 -0.56 -26.52
CA GLY A 387 2.83 -1.83 -26.55
C GLY A 387 4.25 -1.84 -25.97
N THR A 388 4.40 -2.62 -24.90
CA THR A 388 5.63 -3.29 -24.39
C THR A 388 6.56 -2.58 -23.40
N ALA A 389 6.74 -3.30 -22.28
CA ALA A 389 7.88 -3.46 -21.39
C ALA A 389 8.41 -2.25 -20.59
N GLY A 390 8.17 -2.32 -19.27
CA GLY A 390 9.18 -1.96 -18.27
C GLY A 390 9.39 -0.47 -17.98
N GLY A 391 8.42 0.18 -17.34
CA GLY A 391 8.62 1.51 -16.77
C GLY A 391 7.36 2.02 -16.09
N THR A 392 7.47 2.39 -14.82
CA THR A 392 6.39 2.95 -14.00
C THR A 392 5.96 4.33 -14.52
N ALA A 393 5.06 4.35 -15.48
CA ALA A 393 4.21 5.50 -15.74
C ALA A 393 2.81 5.15 -15.22
N ARG A 394 2.31 5.91 -14.21
CA ARG A 394 0.89 5.90 -13.82
C ARG A 394 0.08 5.91 -15.12
N ARG A 395 -0.73 4.87 -15.38
CA ARG A 395 -1.83 4.96 -16.34
C ARG A 395 -2.69 6.11 -15.85
N LYS A 396 -2.46 7.32 -16.35
CA LYS A 396 -3.37 8.44 -16.16
C LYS A 396 -4.66 7.96 -16.80
N VAL A 397 -5.65 7.68 -15.97
CA VAL A 397 -7.03 7.43 -16.38
C VAL A 397 -7.38 8.50 -17.41
N SER A 398 -7.89 8.10 -18.58
CA SER A 398 -8.18 9.09 -19.62
C SER A 398 -9.13 10.14 -19.01
N PRO A 399 -9.00 11.43 -19.37
CA PRO A 399 -9.85 12.46 -18.80
C PRO A 399 -11.34 12.09 -18.85
N ALA A 400 -11.78 11.44 -19.93
CA ALA A 400 -13.13 10.89 -20.13
C ALA A 400 -13.63 9.85 -19.10
N GLN A 401 -12.74 9.25 -18.31
CA GLN A 401 -13.06 8.24 -17.30
C GLN A 401 -13.00 8.78 -15.87
N THR A 402 -12.75 10.08 -15.68
CA THR A 402 -12.82 10.70 -14.35
C THR A 402 -14.26 11.12 -14.02
N PRO A 403 -14.73 10.97 -12.78
CA PRO A 403 -16.13 11.20 -12.39
C PRO A 403 -16.61 12.66 -12.52
N TYR A 404 -15.75 13.59 -12.96
CA TYR A 404 -16.06 15.01 -13.15
C TYR A 404 -15.71 15.53 -14.55
N PHE A 405 -15.46 14.66 -15.53
CA PHE A 405 -15.11 15.10 -16.87
C PHE A 405 -16.35 15.45 -17.68
N ARG A 406 -16.49 16.75 -18.00
CA ARG A 406 -17.45 17.25 -18.98
C ARG A 406 -16.67 17.84 -20.15
N VAL A 407 -16.88 17.32 -21.35
CA VAL A 407 -16.36 17.92 -22.59
C VAL A 407 -17.23 19.11 -22.93
N LEU A 408 -16.66 20.31 -22.91
CA LEU A 408 -17.35 21.51 -23.37
C LEU A 408 -17.14 21.67 -24.87
N VAL A 409 -18.25 21.80 -25.62
CA VAL A 409 -18.20 22.12 -27.04
C VAL A 409 -18.06 23.63 -27.21
N LYS A 410 -17.29 24.09 -28.22
CA LYS A 410 -17.08 25.51 -28.50
C LYS A 410 -18.44 26.23 -28.64
N GLY A 411 -18.82 27.01 -27.62
CA GLY A 411 -20.11 27.70 -27.51
C GLY A 411 -20.93 27.38 -26.26
N GLU A 412 -20.61 26.30 -25.52
CA GLU A 412 -21.28 25.95 -24.27
C GLU A 412 -20.82 26.85 -23.12
N ARG A 413 -21.75 27.58 -22.49
CA ARG A 413 -21.46 28.46 -21.35
C ARG A 413 -21.43 27.64 -20.06
N ILE A 414 -20.35 27.77 -19.30
CA ILE A 414 -20.24 27.20 -17.95
C ILE A 414 -21.19 27.97 -17.03
N ALA A 415 -22.03 27.27 -16.28
CA ALA A 415 -22.86 27.89 -15.25
C ALA A 415 -21.96 28.36 -14.11
N GLN A 416 -21.92 29.67 -13.87
CA GLN A 416 -21.15 30.28 -12.78
C GLN A 416 -21.65 29.73 -11.45
N ARG A 417 -20.71 29.37 -10.57
CA ARG A 417 -20.98 28.95 -9.19
C ARG A 417 -20.33 29.94 -8.24
N GLU A 418 -21.08 30.33 -7.22
CA GLU A 418 -20.67 31.29 -6.20
C GLU A 418 -19.39 30.80 -5.50
N GLY A 419 -18.38 31.66 -5.40
CA GLY A 419 -17.09 31.35 -4.75
C GLY A 419 -16.07 30.55 -5.59
N ARG A 420 -16.37 30.23 -6.85
CA ARG A 420 -15.39 29.66 -7.80
C ARG A 420 -14.68 30.78 -8.58
N ALA A 421 -13.51 30.51 -9.14
CA ALA A 421 -12.70 31.50 -9.86
C ALA A 421 -13.36 32.12 -11.11
N ASP A 422 -14.48 31.56 -11.59
CA ASP A 422 -15.29 32.07 -12.70
C ASP A 422 -16.51 32.88 -12.26
N ASP A 423 -16.65 33.15 -10.96
CA ASP A 423 -17.64 34.07 -10.42
C ASP A 423 -17.25 35.53 -10.73
N ALA A 424 -17.88 36.09 -11.76
CA ALA A 424 -17.68 37.46 -12.20
C ALA A 424 -18.76 38.41 -11.65
N SER A 425 -19.57 37.99 -10.67
CA SER A 425 -20.59 38.84 -10.09
C SER A 425 -19.93 39.92 -9.21
N TRP A 426 -20.10 41.18 -9.63
CA TRP A 426 -19.61 42.35 -8.91
C TRP A 426 -20.74 43.38 -8.76
N PRO A 427 -20.88 44.04 -7.59
CA PRO A 427 -20.09 43.87 -6.37
C PRO A 427 -20.42 42.56 -5.64
N ARG A 428 -19.42 41.98 -4.98
CA ARG A 428 -19.57 40.72 -4.25
C ARG A 428 -20.67 40.87 -3.18
N PRO A 429 -21.61 39.92 -3.06
CA PRO A 429 -22.55 39.94 -1.95
C PRO A 429 -21.79 39.85 -0.62
N PRO A 430 -22.25 40.53 0.43
CA PRO A 430 -21.64 40.43 1.76
C PRO A 430 -21.70 38.96 2.23
N PRO A 431 -20.67 38.47 2.94
CA PRO A 431 -20.66 37.10 3.43
C PRO A 431 -21.90 36.86 4.29
N GLU A 432 -22.64 35.80 3.97
CA GLU A 432 -23.80 35.37 4.76
C GLU A 432 -23.34 35.16 6.21
N ALA A 433 -23.97 35.87 7.15
CA ALA A 433 -23.61 35.80 8.55
C ALA A 433 -23.68 34.34 9.01
N ALA A 434 -22.58 33.85 9.57
CA ALA A 434 -22.48 32.51 10.12
C ALA A 434 -23.71 32.23 10.99
N LEU A 435 -24.51 31.25 10.58
CA LEU A 435 -25.62 30.74 11.39
C LEU A 435 -25.08 30.42 12.78
N PRO A 436 -25.71 30.91 13.87
CA PRO A 436 -25.25 30.60 15.20
C PRO A 436 -25.30 29.08 15.41
N PRO A 437 -24.36 28.52 16.19
CA PRO A 437 -24.28 27.09 16.42
C PRO A 437 -25.63 26.58 16.95
N ARG A 438 -26.15 25.55 16.30
CA ARG A 438 -27.36 24.83 16.71
C ARG A 438 -27.20 24.41 18.17
N ALA A 439 -28.06 24.95 19.03
CA ALA A 439 -28.09 24.61 20.45
C ALA A 439 -28.19 23.09 20.63
N ALA A 440 -27.40 22.56 21.56
CA ALA A 440 -27.46 21.17 22.00
C ALA A 440 -28.89 20.82 22.45
N PRO A 441 -29.39 19.59 22.22
CA PRO A 441 -30.68 19.18 22.74
C PRO A 441 -30.65 19.25 24.26
N ALA A 442 -31.59 20.01 24.84
CA ALA A 442 -31.78 20.10 26.27
C ALA A 442 -32.00 18.71 26.87
N SER A 443 -31.22 18.38 27.90
CA SER A 443 -31.48 17.27 28.79
C SER A 443 -32.88 17.42 29.37
N ARG A 444 -33.81 16.52 29.02
CA ARG A 444 -35.08 16.42 29.73
C ARG A 444 -34.78 15.99 31.16
N SER A 445 -35.08 16.89 32.09
CA SER A 445 -35.18 16.62 33.51
C SER A 445 -36.22 15.53 33.73
N SER A 446 -35.82 14.49 34.46
CA SER A 446 -36.70 13.53 35.10
C SER A 446 -37.51 14.23 36.18
N ASP A 447 -38.76 14.55 35.88
CA ASP A 447 -39.84 14.72 36.86
C ASP A 447 -41.17 14.83 36.10
N GLU A 448 -41.74 13.68 35.75
CA GLU A 448 -43.18 13.58 35.50
C GLU A 448 -43.71 12.24 36.00
N VAL A 449 -44.40 12.36 37.13
CA VAL A 449 -45.42 11.54 37.76
C VAL A 449 -45.94 10.37 36.91
N GLY A 450 -45.84 9.17 37.50
CA GLY A 450 -46.22 7.90 36.89
C GLY A 450 -47.71 7.76 36.53
N VAL A 451 -47.92 7.11 35.39
CA VAL A 451 -49.19 6.48 35.00
C VAL A 451 -48.92 4.98 34.81
N PRO A 452 -49.63 4.08 35.52
CA PRO A 452 -49.36 2.64 35.44
C PRO A 452 -49.81 2.03 34.11
N LEU A 453 -48.93 1.24 33.50
CA LEU A 453 -49.21 0.46 32.29
C LEU A 453 -50.20 -0.68 32.57
N PRO A 454 -51.14 -0.98 31.66
CA PRO A 454 -52.10 -2.07 31.83
C PRO A 454 -51.44 -3.46 31.64
N VAL A 455 -51.81 -4.38 32.52
CA VAL A 455 -51.33 -5.77 32.60
C VAL A 455 -51.84 -6.59 31.39
N PRO A 456 -51.01 -7.38 30.69
CA PRO A 456 -51.47 -8.24 29.61
C PRO A 456 -52.23 -9.46 30.16
N LYS A 457 -53.45 -9.70 29.63
CA LYS A 457 -54.28 -10.85 29.98
C LYS A 457 -53.66 -12.16 29.46
N PRO A 458 -53.75 -13.26 30.22
CA PRO A 458 -53.25 -14.57 29.78
C PRO A 458 -54.15 -15.17 28.70
N PHE A 459 -53.52 -15.75 27.67
CA PHE A 459 -54.14 -16.60 26.67
C PHE A 459 -54.93 -17.74 27.34
N ARG A 460 -56.21 -17.89 26.96
CA ARG A 460 -56.96 -19.12 27.19
C ARG A 460 -56.58 -20.15 26.12
N ARG A 461 -56.52 -21.40 26.59
CA ARG A 461 -56.13 -22.64 25.92
C ARG A 461 -56.82 -22.90 24.59
#